data_AF-A0A3D4TM97-F1
#
_entry.id   AF-A0A3D4TM97-F1
#
_cell.length_a   1.000
_cell.length_b   1.000
_cell.length_c   1.000
_cell.angle_alpha   90.00
_cell.angle_beta   90.00
_cell.angle_gamma   90.00
#
_symmetry.space_group_name_H-M   'P 1'
#
loop_
_entity.id
_entity.type
_entity.pdbx_description
1 polymer ?
#
loop_
_entity_poly.entity_id
_entity_poly.type
_entity_poly.pdbx_seq_one_letter_code
_entity_poly.pdbx_strand_id
1 'polypeptide(L)'
;MKRREFIAASAAVAASSLLPQTPAWARGRKVRLAMIGTGMRGLVLLKELVRRDDVEVVAVCDIEPIMLGRAIEMVAKAGKPA
;
A
#
# COMPACT_ATOMS: atom_id res chain seq x y z
N MET A 1 -10.58 3.74 -44.82
CA MET A 1 -9.63 3.46 -43.70
C MET A 1 -8.64 2.41 -44.18
N LYS A 2 -7.32 2.67 -44.15
CA LYS A 2 -6.34 1.69 -44.67
C LYS A 2 -6.07 0.61 -43.64
N ARG A 3 -5.96 -0.66 -44.06
CA ARG A 3 -5.70 -1.82 -43.18
C ARG A 3 -4.47 -1.63 -42.28
N ARG A 4 -3.44 -0.97 -42.80
CA ARG A 4 -2.21 -0.63 -42.04
C ARG A 4 -2.47 0.38 -40.93
N GLU A 5 -3.31 1.39 -41.17
CA GLU A 5 -3.67 2.39 -40.15
C GLU A 5 -4.48 1.76 -39.03
N PHE A 6 -5.42 0.86 -39.37
CA PHE A 6 -6.19 0.12 -38.38
C PHE A 6 -5.28 -0.73 -37.49
N ILE A 7 -4.39 -1.54 -38.07
CA ILE A 7 -3.47 -2.38 -37.33
C ILE A 7 -2.55 -1.54 -36.42
N ALA A 8 -2.02 -0.43 -36.93
CA ALA A 8 -1.18 0.48 -36.14
C ALA A 8 -1.94 1.13 -34.98
N ALA A 9 -3.18 1.58 -35.22
CA ALA A 9 -4.01 2.20 -34.19
C ALA A 9 -4.42 1.20 -33.10
N SER A 10 -4.85 -0.01 -33.49
CA SER A 10 -5.19 -1.08 -32.54
C SER A 10 -3.99 -1.49 -31.69
N ALA A 11 -2.80 -1.60 -32.30
CA ALA A 11 -1.56 -1.90 -31.58
C ALA A 11 -1.18 -0.79 -30.59
N ALA A 12 -1.33 0.48 -30.96
CA ALA A 12 -1.05 1.60 -30.07
C ALA A 12 -1.99 1.63 -28.84
N VAL A 13 -3.28 1.37 -29.04
CA VAL A 13 -4.25 1.28 -27.93
C VAL A 13 -3.94 0.08 -27.03
N ALA A 14 -3.65 -1.09 -27.60
CA ALA A 14 -3.24 -2.26 -26.82
C ALA A 14 -1.96 -1.98 -26.02
N ALA A 15 -0.96 -1.32 -26.61
CA ALA A 15 0.27 -0.94 -25.93
C ALA A 15 0.03 0.03 -24.76
N SER A 16 -0.98 0.90 -24.84
CA SER A 16 -1.32 1.83 -23.75
C SER A 16 -1.79 1.12 -22.47
N SER A 17 -2.30 -0.11 -22.57
CA SER A 17 -2.66 -0.94 -21.41
C SER A 17 -1.45 -1.43 -20.61
N LEU A 18 -0.25 -1.38 -21.20
CA LEU A 18 1.00 -1.73 -20.53
C LEU A 18 1.61 -0.55 -19.75
N LEU A 19 1.04 0.65 -19.88
CA LEU A 19 1.53 1.82 -19.16
C LEU A 19 1.16 1.74 -17.67
N PRO A 20 2.04 2.21 -16.76
CA PRO A 20 1.72 2.28 -15.34
C PRO A 20 0.49 3.17 -15.12
N GLN A 21 -0.53 2.64 -14.44
CA GLN A 21 -1.72 3.42 -14.06
C GLN A 21 -1.45 4.36 -12.87
N THR A 22 -0.32 4.19 -12.17
CA THR A 22 0.08 5.07 -11.09
C THR A 22 0.50 6.42 -11.67
N PRO A 23 -0.16 7.52 -11.27
CA PRO A 23 0.20 8.84 -11.78
C PRO A 23 1.62 9.20 -11.37
N ALA A 24 2.33 9.95 -12.23
CA ALA A 24 3.75 10.25 -12.04
C ALA A 24 4.07 10.87 -10.67
N TRP A 25 3.18 11.72 -10.15
CA TRP A 25 3.33 12.35 -8.84
C TRP A 25 3.20 11.37 -7.66
N ALA A 26 2.58 10.21 -7.86
CA ALA A 26 2.42 9.17 -6.84
C ALA A 26 3.56 8.15 -6.85
N ARG A 27 4.41 8.15 -7.89
CA ARG A 27 5.46 7.14 -8.08
C ARG A 27 6.49 7.20 -6.95
N GLY A 28 6.69 6.08 -6.27
CA GLY A 28 7.65 5.94 -5.17
C GLY A 28 7.22 6.59 -3.85
N ARG A 29 6.02 7.15 -3.75
CA ARG A 29 5.49 7.69 -2.49
C ARG A 29 4.98 6.55 -1.61
N LYS A 30 5.39 6.56 -0.34
CA LYS A 30 4.83 5.65 0.67
C LYS A 30 3.48 6.16 1.16
N VAL A 31 2.55 5.25 1.40
CA VAL A 31 1.28 5.53 2.06
C VAL A 31 1.53 5.64 3.56
N ARG A 32 1.34 6.84 4.11
CA ARG A 32 1.38 7.08 5.56
C ARG A 32 0.00 6.76 6.15
N LEU A 33 -0.04 5.83 7.09
CA LEU A 33 -1.27 5.26 7.63
C LEU A 33 -1.22 5.26 9.17
N ALA A 34 -2.36 5.55 9.79
CA ALA A 34 -2.60 5.26 11.21
C ALA A 34 -3.67 4.16 11.35
N MET A 35 -3.56 3.32 12.38
CA MET A 35 -4.55 2.26 12.67
C MET A 35 -5.25 2.50 14.00
N ILE A 36 -6.59 2.54 13.96
CA ILE A 36 -7.44 2.62 15.15
C ILE A 36 -8.13 1.27 15.32
N GLY A 37 -8.01 0.69 16.52
CA GLY A 37 -8.48 -0.67 16.80
C GLY A 37 -7.45 -1.70 16.37
N THR A 38 -6.62 -2.10 17.33
CA THR A 38 -5.56 -3.10 17.18
C THR A 38 -5.93 -4.44 17.81
N GLY A 39 -7.22 -4.77 17.85
CA GLY A 39 -7.74 -6.08 18.24
C GLY A 39 -7.21 -7.25 17.39
N MET A 40 -7.72 -8.47 17.58
CA MET A 40 -7.21 -9.66 16.88
C MET A 40 -7.14 -9.52 15.35
N ARG A 41 -8.19 -8.98 14.72
CA ARG A 41 -8.19 -8.70 13.28
C ARG A 41 -7.28 -7.53 12.90
N GLY A 42 -7.19 -6.53 13.77
CA GLY A 42 -6.29 -5.39 13.60
C GLY A 42 -4.83 -5.83 13.56
N LEU A 43 -4.39 -6.70 14.48
CA LEU A 43 -3.03 -7.24 14.46
C LEU A 43 -2.73 -8.07 13.20
N VAL A 44 -3.69 -8.84 12.69
CA VAL A 44 -3.52 -9.59 11.43
C VAL A 44 -3.32 -8.63 10.26
N LEU A 45 -4.11 -7.55 10.19
CA LEU A 45 -3.94 -6.54 9.16
C LEU A 45 -2.62 -5.77 9.32
N LEU A 46 -2.30 -5.34 10.55
CA LEU A 46 -1.08 -4.62 10.87
C LEU A 46 0.16 -5.42 10.46
N LYS A 47 0.15 -6.74 10.69
CA LYS A 47 1.24 -7.63 10.28
C LYS A 47 1.54 -7.56 8.78
N GLU A 48 0.51 -7.47 7.95
CA GLU A 48 0.69 -7.32 6.50
C GLU A 48 1.11 -5.89 6.12
N LEU A 49 0.56 -4.88 6.80
CA LEU A 49 0.92 -3.48 6.56
C LEU A 49 2.39 -3.18 6.87
N VAL A 50 2.91 -3.69 7.99
CA VAL A 50 4.31 -3.44 8.37
C VAL A 50 5.32 -4.13 7.45
N ARG A 51 4.92 -5.20 6.76
CA ARG A 51 5.76 -5.94 5.79
C ARG A 51 5.92 -5.26 4.44
N ARG A 52 5.08 -4.28 4.12
CA ARG A 52 5.07 -3.62 2.81
C ARG A 52 6.03 -2.45 2.75
N ASP A 53 6.91 -2.38 1.76
CA ASP A 53 7.85 -1.26 1.63
C ASP A 53 7.20 0.08 1.21
N ASP A 54 6.00 0.01 0.63
CA ASP A 54 5.22 1.16 0.17
C ASP A 54 4.27 1.72 1.25
N VAL A 55 4.34 1.22 2.49
CA VAL A 55 3.53 1.68 3.62
C VAL A 55 4.41 2.13 4.78
N GLU A 56 4.04 3.25 5.40
CA GLU A 56 4.62 3.78 6.63
C GLU A 56 3.50 3.86 7.67
N VAL A 57 3.56 2.99 8.70
CA VAL A 57 2.61 3.02 9.81
C VAL A 57 3.10 4.06 10.81
N VAL A 58 2.41 5.19 10.90
CA VAL A 58 2.86 6.37 11.68
C VAL A 58 2.18 6.52 13.03
N ALA A 59 1.14 5.72 13.29
CA ALA A 59 0.45 5.68 14.57
C ALA A 59 -0.40 4.42 14.72
N VAL A 60 -0.56 3.97 15.96
CA VAL A 60 -1.53 2.94 16.35
C VAL A 60 -2.30 3.41 17.57
N CYS A 61 -3.58 3.04 17.66
CA CYS A 61 -4.47 3.42 18.73
C CYS A 61 -5.40 2.27 19.11
N ASP A 62 -5.52 1.99 20.40
CA ASP A 62 -6.49 1.06 20.99
C ASP A 62 -6.79 1.48 22.43
N ILE A 63 -8.01 1.19 22.89
CA ILE A 63 -8.41 1.42 24.29
C ILE A 63 -7.90 0.31 25.20
N GLU A 64 -7.74 -0.91 24.67
CA GLU A 64 -7.24 -2.06 25.43
C GLU A 64 -5.70 -2.03 25.49
N PRO A 65 -5.08 -1.80 26.66
CA PRO A 65 -3.64 -1.63 26.78
C PRO A 65 -2.84 -2.84 26.29
N ILE A 66 -3.36 -4.06 26.48
CA ILE A 66 -2.69 -5.28 26.03
C ILE A 66 -2.59 -5.32 24.49
N MET A 67 -3.65 -4.92 23.80
CA MET A 67 -3.68 -4.91 22.33
C MET A 67 -2.79 -3.81 21.78
N LEU A 68 -2.86 -2.61 22.36
CA LEU A 68 -1.98 -1.50 22.02
C LEU A 68 -0.50 -1.89 22.15
N GLY A 69 -0.12 -2.51 23.27
CA GLY A 69 1.26 -2.96 23.51
C GLY A 69 1.74 -3.95 22.44
N ARG A 70 0.90 -4.93 22.08
CA ARG A 70 1.21 -5.89 21.00
C ARG A 70 1.39 -5.22 19.64
N ALA A 71 0.58 -4.21 19.34
CA ALA A 71 0.69 -3.46 18.09
C ALA A 71 1.99 -2.67 18.02
N ILE A 72 2.35 -1.96 19.10
CA ILE A 72 3.61 -1.22 19.21
C ILE A 72 4.81 -2.17 19.04
N GLU A 73 4.80 -3.31 19.72
CA GLU A 73 5.87 -4.31 19.61
C GLU A 73 6.01 -4.85 18.18
N MET A 74 4.89 -5.05 17.48
CA MET A 74 4.88 -5.49 16.09
C MET A 74 5.49 -4.46 15.14
N VAL A 75 5.16 -3.17 15.30
CA VAL A 75 5.75 -2.09 14.49
C VAL A 75 7.25 -1.95 14.77
N ALA A 76 7.65 -1.98 16.05
CA ALA A 76 9.05 -1.90 16.46
C ALA A 76 9.89 -3.07 15.89
N LYS A 77 9.37 -4.31 15.96
CA LYS A 77 10.04 -5.49 15.37
C LYS A 77 10.20 -5.40 13.86
N ALA A 78 9.30 -4.70 13.16
CA ALA A 78 9.40 -4.48 11.72
C ALA A 78 10.46 -3.42 11.34
N GLY A 79 11.12 -2.78 12.32
CA GLY A 79 12.12 -1.75 12.07
C GLY A 79 11.54 -0.48 11.46
N LYS A 80 10.23 -0.28 11.59
CA LYS A 80 9.55 0.93 11.11
C LYS A 80 9.38 1.91 12.26
N PRO A 81 9.59 3.22 12.04
CA PRO A 81 9.31 4.22 13.07
C PRO A 81 7.81 4.14 13.40
N ALA A 82 7.50 3.94 14.69
CA ALA A 82 6.16 4.02 15.24
C ALA A 82 5.90 5.43 15.79
#